data_AF-A0A7W2M2U3-F1
#
_entry.id   AF-A0A7W2M2U3-F1
#
_cell.length_a   1.000
_cell.length_b   1.000
_cell.length_c   1.000
_cell.angle_alpha   90.00
_cell.angle_beta   90.00
_cell.angle_gamma   90.00
#
_symmetry.space_group_name_H-M   'P 1'
#
loop_
_entity.id
_entity.type
_entity.pdbx_description
1 polymer ?
#
loop_
_entity_poly.entity_id
_entity_poly.type
_entity_poly.pdbx_seq_one_letter_code
_entity_poly.pdbx_strand_id
1 'polypeptide(L)'
;MNTFTSIIIALYSITSIFSERIAVTIIFENFSDKTAISGVFYISETNQRLEINSLEPFTITLPKKGRYQFEFYSEDVKAFIYYPTKITKRKNTVTIRLENRTNNSEAISVPIKDISNFSNEQIEDGINNGTINFIVHGLTALSPDAIKLFKDVYGIGFISENCVIDPMSYRTAINTNKRIEAYLNYKFGEDWQNKLPAPPFGL
;
A
#
# COMPACT_ATOMS: atom_id res chain seq x y z
N MET A 1 37.64 -51.23 -44.60
CA MET A 1 36.54 -50.37 -45.06
C MET A 1 36.04 -49.66 -43.82
N ASN A 2 36.60 -48.49 -43.51
CA ASN A 2 36.36 -47.82 -42.22
C ASN A 2 35.41 -46.64 -42.46
N THR A 3 34.21 -46.76 -41.91
CA THR A 3 33.16 -45.75 -41.96
C THR A 3 33.47 -44.63 -40.96
N PHE A 4 33.78 -43.43 -41.46
CA PHE A 4 33.90 -42.23 -40.66
C PHE A 4 32.50 -41.72 -40.28
N THR A 5 32.12 -41.88 -39.02
CA THR A 5 30.96 -41.20 -38.42
C THR A 5 31.34 -39.75 -38.12
N SER A 6 30.81 -38.80 -38.90
CA SER A 6 30.94 -37.37 -38.61
C SER A 6 29.92 -36.96 -37.53
N ILE A 7 30.42 -36.50 -36.38
CA ILE A 7 29.62 -35.90 -35.31
C ILE A 7 29.46 -34.40 -35.62
N ILE A 8 28.24 -33.97 -35.89
CA ILE A 8 27.89 -32.55 -36.03
C ILE A 8 27.76 -31.96 -34.63
N ILE A 9 28.74 -31.16 -34.21
CA ILE A 9 28.66 -30.35 -32.98
C ILE A 9 27.92 -29.07 -33.35
N ALA A 10 26.62 -29.01 -33.05
CA ALA A 10 25.85 -27.77 -33.15
C ALA A 10 26.27 -26.84 -31.99
N LEU A 11 27.10 -25.84 -32.30
CA LEU A 11 27.36 -24.72 -31.39
C LEU A 11 26.06 -23.91 -31.22
N TYR A 12 25.32 -24.23 -30.15
CA TYR A 12 24.29 -23.33 -29.63
C TYR A 12 24.97 -22.04 -29.19
N SER A 13 24.88 -21.03 -30.06
CA SER A 13 25.26 -19.66 -29.71
C SER A 13 24.27 -19.19 -28.65
N ILE A 14 24.69 -19.21 -27.38
CA ILE A 14 23.96 -18.55 -26.31
C ILE A 14 24.03 -17.06 -26.62
N THR A 15 23.02 -16.54 -27.30
CA THR A 15 22.84 -15.10 -27.43
C THR A 15 22.63 -14.59 -26.01
N SER A 16 23.65 -13.97 -25.43
CA SER A 16 23.46 -13.17 -24.23
C SER A 16 22.50 -12.07 -24.64
N ILE A 17 21.25 -12.18 -24.18
CA ILE A 17 20.28 -11.11 -24.32
C ILE A 17 20.89 -9.95 -23.56
N PHE A 18 21.53 -9.03 -24.28
CA PHE A 18 22.02 -7.76 -23.76
C PHE A 18 20.76 -6.97 -23.42
N SER A 19 20.22 -7.26 -22.25
CA SER A 19 19.10 -6.53 -21.70
C SER A 19 19.60 -5.14 -21.40
N GLU A 20 19.14 -4.15 -22.16
CA GLU A 20 19.49 -2.76 -21.93
C GLU A 20 19.10 -2.37 -20.51
N ARG A 21 20.12 -2.12 -19.69
CA ARG A 21 19.95 -1.62 -18.32
C ARG A 21 19.27 -0.26 -18.36
N ILE A 22 18.46 0.02 -17.35
CA ILE A 22 17.70 1.27 -17.24
C ILE A 22 18.19 2.03 -16.03
N ALA A 23 18.70 3.24 -16.26
CA ALA A 23 18.92 4.21 -15.19
C ALA A 23 17.57 4.74 -14.72
N VAL A 24 17.26 4.56 -13.44
CA VAL A 24 16.03 5.06 -12.81
C VAL A 24 16.42 6.14 -11.82
N THR A 25 15.79 7.29 -11.95
CA THR A 25 16.02 8.45 -11.07
C THR A 25 15.01 8.40 -9.93
N ILE A 26 15.53 8.42 -8.71
CA ILE A 26 14.75 8.52 -7.49
C ILE A 26 14.78 9.99 -7.06
N ILE A 27 13.61 10.57 -6.85
CA ILE A 27 13.45 11.95 -6.37
C ILE A 27 12.60 11.98 -5.12
N PHE A 28 12.84 12.97 -4.26
CA PHE A 28 12.08 13.18 -3.02
C PHE A 28 11.17 14.40 -3.15
N GLU A 29 9.90 14.23 -2.79
CA GLU A 29 8.98 15.34 -2.52
C GLU A 29 8.79 15.44 -1.01
N ASN A 30 9.46 16.40 -0.37
CA ASN A 30 9.41 16.53 1.08
C ASN A 30 8.30 17.50 1.53
N PHE A 31 7.21 16.96 2.07
CA PHE A 31 6.13 17.68 2.76
C PHE A 31 6.19 17.49 4.29
N SER A 32 7.29 16.94 4.81
CA SER A 32 7.53 16.81 6.24
C SER A 32 8.31 18.02 6.79
N ASP A 33 8.40 18.11 8.11
CA ASP A 33 9.24 19.07 8.84
C ASP A 33 10.71 18.62 8.91
N LYS A 34 11.03 17.43 8.41
CA LYS A 34 12.38 16.84 8.49
C LYS A 34 13.30 17.43 7.43
N THR A 35 14.47 17.89 7.86
CA THR A 35 15.53 18.39 6.97
C THR A 35 16.51 17.32 6.53
N ALA A 36 16.47 16.15 7.15
CA ALA A 36 17.23 14.96 6.82
C ALA A 36 16.34 13.73 6.95
N ILE A 37 16.69 12.65 6.24
CA ILE A 37 15.97 11.38 6.30
C ILE A 37 16.94 10.24 6.56
N SER A 38 16.45 9.23 7.24
CA SER A 38 17.08 7.92 7.33
C SER A 38 16.05 6.87 6.94
N GLY A 39 16.41 6.00 6.00
CA GLY A 39 15.52 4.96 5.55
C GLY A 39 16.17 3.94 4.64
N VAL A 40 15.40 2.92 4.30
CA VAL A 40 15.82 1.83 3.42
C VAL A 40 14.94 1.83 2.19
N PHE A 41 15.55 2.02 1.03
CA PHE A 41 14.91 1.83 -0.26
C PHE A 41 15.10 0.39 -0.73
N TYR A 42 14.01 -0.24 -1.17
CA TYR A 42 13.95 -1.64 -1.55
C TYR A 42 13.31 -1.84 -2.92
N ILE A 43 13.85 -2.82 -3.66
CA ILE A 43 13.35 -3.25 -4.98
C ILE A 43 13.09 -4.75 -4.94
N SER A 44 11.84 -5.17 -5.05
CA SER A 44 11.45 -6.57 -4.84
C SER A 44 12.08 -7.52 -5.87
N GLU A 45 12.08 -7.16 -7.15
CA GLU A 45 12.50 -8.07 -8.23
C GLU A 45 14.00 -8.31 -8.27
N THR A 46 14.80 -7.41 -7.69
CA THR A 46 16.26 -7.55 -7.63
C THR A 46 16.74 -7.86 -6.20
N ASN A 47 15.84 -7.90 -5.22
CA ASN A 47 16.15 -7.99 -3.79
C ASN A 47 17.22 -6.97 -3.35
N GLN A 48 17.23 -5.80 -3.98
CA GLN A 48 18.24 -4.78 -3.73
C GLN A 48 17.78 -3.86 -2.62
N ARG A 49 18.68 -3.59 -1.67
CA ARG A 49 18.48 -2.67 -0.54
C ARG A 49 19.51 -1.56 -0.59
N LEU A 50 19.07 -0.34 -0.36
CA LEU A 50 19.90 0.87 -0.38
C LEU A 50 19.56 1.68 0.87
N GLU A 51 20.56 1.96 1.69
CA GLU A 51 20.41 2.89 2.80
C GLU A 51 20.43 4.32 2.26
N ILE A 52 19.44 5.11 2.68
CA ILE A 52 19.25 6.49 2.25
C ILE A 52 19.35 7.38 3.47
N ASN A 53 20.30 8.31 3.43
CA ASN A 53 20.60 9.23 4.53
C ASN A 53 20.47 10.72 4.12
N SER A 54 19.93 10.99 2.92
CA SER A 54 19.76 12.35 2.39
C SER A 54 18.52 12.45 1.49
N LEU A 55 18.02 13.68 1.32
CA LEU A 55 16.91 14.02 0.43
C LEU A 55 17.36 14.28 -1.01
N GLU A 56 18.64 14.07 -1.32
CA GLU A 56 19.17 14.33 -2.65
C GLU A 56 18.68 13.28 -3.64
N PRO A 57 18.30 13.67 -4.87
CA PRO A 57 18.01 12.73 -5.92
C PRO A 57 19.19 11.79 -6.19
N PHE A 58 18.90 10.52 -6.40
CA PHE A 58 19.92 9.53 -6.77
C PHE A 58 19.45 8.65 -7.91
N THR A 59 20.38 7.88 -8.50
CA THR A 59 20.08 6.99 -9.61
C THR A 59 20.39 5.55 -9.24
N ILE A 60 19.50 4.64 -9.63
CA ILE A 60 19.72 3.19 -9.56
C ILE A 60 19.72 2.61 -10.97
N THR A 61 20.25 1.40 -11.11
CA THR A 61 20.25 0.69 -12.38
C THR A 61 19.41 -0.57 -12.30
N LEU A 62 18.41 -0.69 -13.17
CA LEU A 62 17.59 -1.90 -13.30
C LEU A 62 18.08 -2.77 -14.46
N PRO A 63 17.92 -4.10 -14.36
CA PRO A 63 18.43 -5.02 -15.37
C PRO A 63 17.69 -4.92 -16.71
N LYS A 64 16.41 -4.49 -16.72
CA LYS A 64 15.58 -4.43 -17.93
C LYS A 64 14.39 -3.49 -17.79
N LYS A 65 13.68 -3.25 -18.89
CA LYS A 65 12.32 -2.66 -18.85
C LYS A 65 11.34 -3.66 -18.25
N GLY A 66 10.48 -3.21 -17.36
CA GLY A 66 9.63 -4.14 -16.62
C GLY A 66 8.70 -3.45 -15.64
N ARG A 67 7.85 -4.27 -15.02
CA ARG A 67 7.14 -3.88 -13.81
C ARG A 67 8.10 -4.15 -12.65
N TYR A 68 8.16 -3.20 -11.73
CA TYR A 68 9.00 -3.27 -10.55
C TYR A 68 8.19 -2.79 -9.36
N GLN A 69 8.46 -3.38 -8.20
CA GLN A 69 7.91 -2.94 -6.93
C GLN A 69 9.01 -2.23 -6.16
N PHE A 70 8.75 -0.96 -5.85
CA PHE A 70 9.62 -0.12 -5.04
C PHE A 70 8.98 0.12 -3.70
N GLU A 71 9.78 0.02 -2.65
CA GLU A 71 9.40 0.27 -1.27
C GLU A 71 10.43 1.19 -0.62
N PHE A 72 9.99 2.00 0.32
CA PHE A 72 10.83 2.90 1.09
C PHE A 72 10.29 2.93 2.50
N TYR A 73 11.14 2.53 3.44
CA TYR A 73 10.81 2.51 4.84
C TYR A 73 11.66 3.53 5.58
N SER A 74 11.04 4.32 6.45
CA SER A 74 11.69 5.23 7.37
C SER A 74 10.91 5.26 8.68
N GLU A 75 11.60 5.36 9.80
CA GLU A 75 10.96 5.48 11.11
C GLU A 75 10.40 6.88 11.36
N ASP A 76 10.99 7.90 10.75
CA ASP A 76 10.73 9.30 11.12
C ASP A 76 9.62 9.95 10.28
N VAL A 77 9.30 9.38 9.13
CA VAL A 77 8.37 9.95 8.15
C VAL A 77 7.47 8.90 7.55
N LYS A 78 6.27 9.31 7.14
CA LYS A 78 5.42 8.50 6.29
C LYS A 78 5.87 8.68 4.84
N ALA A 79 5.99 7.59 4.09
CA ALA A 79 6.41 7.63 2.71
C ALA A 79 5.38 7.04 1.75
N PHE A 80 5.20 7.69 0.61
CA PHE A 80 4.40 7.20 -0.50
C PHE A 80 5.27 7.17 -1.75
N ILE A 81 5.11 6.14 -2.58
CA ILE A 81 5.94 5.96 -3.76
C ILE A 81 5.07 6.01 -5.01
N TYR A 82 5.38 6.94 -5.89
CA TYR A 82 4.72 7.13 -7.16
C TYR A 82 5.69 6.80 -8.30
N TYR A 83 5.27 5.89 -9.17
CA TYR A 83 6.05 5.50 -10.33
C TYR A 83 5.15 4.96 -11.44
N PRO A 84 5.62 4.99 -12.71
CA PRO A 84 4.89 4.40 -13.81
C PRO A 84 4.65 2.90 -13.59
N THR A 85 3.48 2.39 -14.01
CA THR A 85 3.14 0.95 -13.95
C THR A 85 4.20 0.05 -14.63
N LYS A 86 4.97 0.60 -15.58
CA LYS A 86 6.09 -0.07 -16.23
C LYS A 86 7.26 0.89 -16.42
N ILE A 87 8.42 0.51 -15.90
CA ILE A 87 9.67 1.25 -16.04
C ILE A 87 10.25 1.03 -17.43
N THR A 88 10.61 2.14 -18.09
CA THR A 88 11.22 2.19 -19.42
C THR A 88 12.22 3.35 -19.48
N LYS A 89 13.09 3.41 -20.49
CA LYS A 89 14.04 4.52 -20.68
C LYS A 89 13.41 5.93 -20.68
N ARG A 90 12.13 6.06 -21.05
CA ARG A 90 11.39 7.33 -21.07
C ARG A 90 10.52 7.57 -19.82
N LYS A 91 10.28 6.51 -19.05
CA LYS A 91 9.40 6.49 -17.87
C LYS A 91 10.16 5.78 -16.76
N ASN A 92 11.13 6.49 -16.21
CA ASN A 92 12.18 5.98 -15.32
C ASN A 92 12.35 6.84 -14.06
N THR A 93 11.33 7.61 -13.69
CA THR A 93 11.34 8.38 -12.45
C THR A 93 10.48 7.68 -11.41
N VAL A 94 11.02 7.55 -10.20
CA VAL A 94 10.31 7.11 -9.00
C VAL A 94 10.33 8.28 -8.02
N THR A 95 9.15 8.71 -7.60
CA THR A 95 9.01 9.80 -6.63
C THR A 95 8.67 9.21 -5.28
N ILE A 96 9.49 9.53 -4.27
CA ILE A 96 9.21 9.22 -2.87
C ILE A 96 8.68 10.50 -2.23
N ARG A 97 7.38 10.54 -1.96
CA ARG A 97 6.75 11.63 -1.21
C ARG A 97 6.86 11.33 0.27
N LEU A 98 7.38 12.30 1.01
CA LEU A 98 7.55 12.23 2.45
C LEU A 98 6.57 13.17 3.12
N GLU A 99 5.87 12.67 4.13
CA GLU A 99 4.94 13.43 4.94
C GLU A 99 5.33 13.27 6.40
N ASN A 100 4.97 14.27 7.21
CA ASN A 100 5.09 14.15 8.65
C ASN A 100 4.39 12.89 9.11
N ARG A 101 5.10 12.07 9.88
CA ARG A 101 4.44 11.07 10.71
C ARG A 101 3.69 11.87 11.77
N THR A 102 2.44 12.23 11.48
CA THR A 102 1.58 12.76 12.53
C THR A 102 1.59 11.73 13.64
N ASN A 103 1.91 12.14 14.86
CA ASN A 103 1.63 11.37 16.07
C ASN A 103 0.11 11.16 16.28
N ASN A 104 -0.70 11.28 15.24
CA ASN A 104 -1.80 10.36 14.99
C ASN A 104 -1.23 8.94 14.72
N SER A 105 -0.39 8.45 15.64
CA SER A 105 -0.48 7.09 16.15
C SER A 105 -1.80 6.96 16.90
N GLU A 106 -2.89 7.29 16.21
CA GLU A 106 -4.16 6.64 16.35
C GLU A 106 -4.40 5.83 15.04
N ALA A 107 -3.38 5.18 14.47
CA ALA A 107 -3.33 3.74 14.69
C ALA A 107 -3.10 3.43 16.16
N ILE A 108 -4.12 3.71 16.99
CA ILE A 108 -4.34 2.88 18.13
C ILE A 108 -4.55 1.57 17.38
N SER A 109 -3.71 0.58 17.60
CA SER A 109 -4.26 -0.75 17.70
C SER A 109 -5.33 -0.65 18.80
N VAL A 110 -6.48 -0.02 18.52
CA VAL A 110 -7.67 -0.24 19.30
C VAL A 110 -7.83 -1.71 19.01
N PRO A 111 -7.62 -2.61 20.00
CA PRO A 111 -7.95 -4.00 19.76
C PRO A 111 -9.33 -3.99 19.14
N ILE A 112 -9.46 -4.54 17.92
CA ILE A 112 -10.70 -4.49 17.17
C ILE A 112 -11.76 -5.05 18.09
N LYS A 113 -12.56 -4.14 18.64
CA LYS A 113 -13.60 -4.52 19.56
C LYS A 113 -14.70 -5.02 18.65
N ASP A 114 -15.01 -6.31 18.75
CA ASP A 114 -16.21 -6.83 18.11
C ASP A 114 -17.40 -6.00 18.61
N ILE A 115 -17.91 -5.13 17.73
CA ILE A 115 -19.04 -4.24 18.04
C ILE A 115 -20.37 -4.87 17.62
N SER A 116 -20.41 -6.14 17.21
CA SER A 116 -21.62 -6.82 16.73
C SER A 116 -22.84 -6.62 17.65
N ASN A 117 -22.61 -6.56 18.96
CA ASN A 117 -23.64 -6.43 19.98
C ASN A 117 -23.91 -4.98 20.42
N PHE A 118 -23.30 -3.97 19.80
CA PHE A 118 -23.50 -2.58 20.20
C PHE A 118 -24.92 -2.12 19.86
N SER A 119 -25.54 -1.34 20.74
CA SER A 119 -26.76 -0.58 20.42
C SER A 119 -26.44 0.61 19.50
N ASN A 120 -27.46 1.27 18.96
CA ASN A 120 -27.24 2.46 18.15
C ASN A 120 -26.63 3.60 18.97
N GLU A 121 -27.03 3.75 20.24
CA GLU A 121 -26.43 4.74 21.15
C GLU A 121 -24.94 4.47 21.36
N GLN A 122 -24.54 3.21 21.55
CA GLN A 122 -23.13 2.83 21.71
C GLN A 122 -22.30 3.10 20.44
N ILE A 123 -22.92 3.04 19.26
CA ILE A 123 -22.26 3.42 18.00
C ILE A 123 -22.11 4.94 17.91
N GLU A 124 -23.13 5.72 18.28
CA GLU A 124 -23.04 7.19 18.35
C GLU A 124 -21.93 7.64 19.32
N ASP A 125 -21.88 7.03 20.50
CA ASP A 125 -20.82 7.31 21.47
C ASP A 125 -19.44 6.96 20.91
N GLY A 126 -19.34 5.83 20.19
CA GLY A 126 -18.11 5.46 19.49
C GLY A 126 -17.72 6.45 18.39
N ILE A 127 -18.69 6.97 17.63
CA ILE A 127 -18.48 7.98 16.58
C ILE A 127 -17.95 9.28 17.21
N ASN A 128 -18.58 9.75 18.29
CA ASN A 128 -18.15 10.95 19.00
C ASN A 128 -16.73 10.82 19.56
N ASN A 129 -16.34 9.60 19.95
CA ASN A 129 -15.00 9.28 20.41
C ASN A 129 -14.03 8.90 19.28
N GLY A 130 -14.48 8.89 18.02
CA GLY A 130 -13.66 8.57 16.85
C GLY A 130 -13.22 7.11 16.72
N THR A 131 -13.86 6.17 17.43
CA THR A 131 -13.44 4.77 17.54
C THR A 131 -14.15 3.81 16.57
N ILE A 132 -15.22 4.23 15.90
CA ILE A 132 -15.94 3.40 14.94
C ILE A 132 -15.28 3.45 13.56
N ASN A 133 -14.88 2.29 13.06
CA ASN A 133 -14.18 2.17 11.80
C ASN A 133 -14.66 0.95 11.01
N PHE A 134 -14.80 1.10 9.70
CA PHE A 134 -14.88 -0.05 8.79
C PHE A 134 -13.54 -0.76 8.71
N ILE A 135 -13.60 -2.08 8.58
CA ILE A 135 -12.43 -2.94 8.43
C ILE A 135 -12.30 -3.32 6.97
N VAL A 136 -11.18 -2.94 6.36
CA VAL A 136 -10.82 -3.36 5.00
C VAL A 136 -9.59 -4.25 5.05
N HIS A 137 -9.63 -5.37 4.34
CA HIS A 137 -8.47 -6.22 4.12
C HIS A 137 -7.95 -6.00 2.70
N GLY A 138 -6.62 -5.90 2.55
CA GLY A 138 -5.99 -5.85 1.24
C GLY A 138 -4.93 -4.77 1.08
N LEU A 139 -4.29 -4.77 -0.08
CA LEU A 139 -3.37 -3.71 -0.53
C LEU A 139 -4.12 -2.53 -1.16
N THR A 140 -5.36 -2.27 -0.71
CA THR A 140 -6.16 -1.17 -1.25
C THR A 140 -5.56 0.13 -0.74
N ALA A 141 -4.95 0.89 -1.64
CA ALA A 141 -4.52 2.25 -1.33
C ALA A 141 -5.76 3.12 -1.11
N LEU A 142 -6.17 3.24 0.15
CA LEU A 142 -7.27 4.14 0.52
C LEU A 142 -6.78 5.59 0.37
N SER A 143 -7.50 6.38 -0.41
CA SER A 143 -7.24 7.83 -0.47
C SER A 143 -7.52 8.45 0.90
N PRO A 144 -6.53 9.09 1.56
CA PRO A 144 -6.74 9.74 2.84
C PRO A 144 -7.83 10.82 2.78
N ASP A 145 -7.92 11.55 1.66
CA ASP A 145 -8.93 12.58 1.44
C ASP A 145 -10.33 11.97 1.35
N ALA A 146 -10.48 10.84 0.65
CA ALA A 146 -11.77 10.16 0.52
C ALA A 146 -12.22 9.55 1.87
N ILE A 147 -11.29 8.99 2.66
CA ILE A 147 -11.58 8.55 4.03
C ILE A 147 -12.02 9.72 4.90
N LYS A 148 -11.28 10.84 4.83
CA LYS A 148 -11.59 12.03 5.63
C LYS A 148 -12.98 12.56 5.28
N LEU A 149 -13.32 12.67 3.99
CA LEU A 149 -14.64 13.10 3.55
C LEU A 149 -15.75 12.17 4.06
N PHE A 150 -15.54 10.84 4.01
CA PHE A 150 -16.52 9.89 4.54
C PHE A 150 -16.67 10.03 6.06
N LYS A 151 -15.56 10.13 6.79
CA LYS A 151 -15.55 10.29 8.25
C LYS A 151 -16.19 11.61 8.69
N ASP A 152 -15.95 12.71 7.97
CA ASP A 152 -16.53 14.02 8.27
C ASP A 152 -18.07 14.01 8.12
N VAL A 153 -18.61 13.23 7.18
CA VAL A 153 -20.06 13.14 6.93
C VAL A 153 -20.74 12.10 7.83
N TYR A 154 -20.14 10.93 7.99
CA TYR A 154 -20.79 9.77 8.62
C TYR A 154 -20.22 9.43 10.00
N GLY A 155 -19.10 10.04 10.40
CA GLY A 155 -18.42 9.74 11.66
C GLY A 155 -17.64 8.43 11.68
N ILE A 156 -17.60 7.69 10.57
CA ILE A 156 -17.00 6.37 10.46
C ILE A 156 -15.64 6.47 9.77
N GLY A 157 -14.60 5.95 10.41
CA GLY A 157 -13.27 5.84 9.80
C GLY A 157 -13.04 4.50 9.09
N PHE A 158 -11.80 4.26 8.67
CA PHE A 158 -11.36 3.02 8.01
C PHE A 158 -10.05 2.54 8.63
N ILE A 159 -10.01 1.26 8.99
CA ILE A 159 -8.77 0.58 9.34
C ILE A 159 -8.43 -0.45 8.27
N SER A 160 -7.19 -0.39 7.80
CA SER A 160 -6.65 -1.35 6.85
C SER A 160 -5.88 -2.41 7.61
N GLU A 161 -6.33 -3.65 7.51
CA GLU A 161 -5.58 -4.79 8.00
C GLU A 161 -4.83 -5.48 6.86
N ASN A 162 -3.61 -5.94 7.16
CA ASN A 162 -2.86 -6.77 6.23
C ASN A 162 -3.65 -8.04 5.90
N CYS A 163 -3.33 -8.69 4.78
CA CYS A 163 -3.93 -9.96 4.34
C CYS A 163 -3.54 -11.15 5.25
N VAL A 164 -3.75 -11.03 6.56
CA VAL A 164 -3.56 -12.11 7.53
C VAL A 164 -4.77 -13.03 7.39
N ILE A 165 -4.52 -14.30 7.05
CA ILE A 165 -5.54 -15.33 6.89
C ILE A 165 -5.89 -15.89 8.27
N ASP A 166 -6.48 -15.07 9.14
CA ASP A 166 -7.04 -15.51 10.42
C ASP A 166 -8.58 -15.53 10.33
N PRO A 167 -9.23 -16.72 10.41
CA PRO A 167 -10.69 -16.83 10.35
C PRO A 167 -11.43 -16.04 11.42
N MET A 168 -10.82 -15.85 12.60
CA MET A 168 -11.42 -15.08 13.68
C MET A 168 -11.45 -13.60 13.34
N SER A 169 -10.34 -13.05 12.83
CA SER A 169 -10.25 -11.68 12.35
C SER A 169 -11.26 -11.40 11.23
N TYR A 170 -11.41 -12.30 10.27
CA TYR A 170 -12.41 -12.17 9.20
C TYR A 170 -13.85 -12.15 9.74
N ARG A 171 -14.17 -13.02 10.70
CA ARG A 171 -15.49 -13.03 11.33
C ARG A 171 -15.76 -11.71 12.06
N THR A 172 -14.78 -11.20 12.79
CA THR A 172 -14.89 -9.90 13.48
C THR A 172 -15.09 -8.76 12.49
N ALA A 173 -14.35 -8.76 11.36
CA ALA A 173 -14.50 -7.77 10.30
C ALA A 173 -15.91 -7.76 9.70
N ILE A 174 -16.41 -8.94 9.30
CA ILE A 174 -17.77 -9.09 8.75
C ILE A 174 -18.81 -8.59 9.75
N ASN A 175 -18.72 -9.04 11.01
CA ASN A 175 -19.70 -8.70 12.03
C ASN A 175 -19.71 -7.20 12.35
N THR A 176 -18.52 -6.60 12.47
CA THR A 176 -18.33 -5.17 12.69
C THR A 176 -18.91 -4.36 11.53
N ASN A 177 -18.52 -4.69 10.30
CA ASN A 177 -18.94 -3.95 9.11
C ASN A 177 -20.46 -4.05 8.90
N LYS A 178 -21.06 -5.23 9.10
CA LYS A 178 -22.53 -5.40 9.06
C LYS A 178 -23.24 -4.61 10.14
N ARG A 179 -22.65 -4.50 11.33
CA ARG A 179 -23.27 -3.71 12.40
C ARG A 179 -23.25 -2.21 12.09
N ILE A 180 -22.15 -1.71 11.51
CA ILE A 180 -22.03 -0.34 11.02
C ILE A 180 -23.00 -0.10 9.85
N GLU A 181 -23.08 -1.02 8.89
CA GLU A 181 -24.05 -0.97 7.79
C GLU A 181 -25.48 -0.81 8.32
N ALA A 182 -25.90 -1.64 9.26
CA ALA A 182 -27.25 -1.57 9.84
C ALA A 182 -27.51 -0.20 10.51
N TYR A 183 -26.50 0.37 11.18
CA TYR A 183 -26.61 1.70 11.77
C TYR A 183 -26.68 2.81 10.71
N LEU A 184 -25.83 2.77 9.68
CA LEU A 184 -25.84 3.75 8.61
C LEU A 184 -27.14 3.70 7.80
N ASN A 185 -27.68 2.50 7.54
CA ASN A 185 -28.98 2.32 6.92
C ASN A 185 -30.11 2.89 7.78
N TYR A 186 -30.07 2.67 9.10
CA TYR A 186 -31.04 3.23 10.03
C TYR A 186 -31.01 4.77 10.05
N LYS A 187 -29.82 5.38 10.04
CA LYS A 187 -29.65 6.83 10.22
C LYS A 187 -29.70 7.63 8.92
N PHE A 188 -29.20 7.08 7.82
CA PHE A 188 -28.95 7.79 6.56
C PHE A 188 -29.58 7.15 5.32
N GLY A 189 -30.28 6.01 5.45
CA GLY A 189 -30.72 5.22 4.30
C GLY A 189 -29.56 4.50 3.62
N GLU A 190 -29.72 4.05 2.37
CA GLU A 190 -28.70 3.23 1.68
C GLU A 190 -27.69 4.06 0.85
N ASP A 191 -27.95 5.36 0.66
CA ASP A 191 -27.17 6.22 -0.24
C ASP A 191 -25.69 6.40 0.15
N TRP A 192 -25.34 6.13 1.42
CA TRP A 192 -23.95 6.21 1.88
C TRP A 192 -23.05 5.18 1.20
N GLN A 193 -23.60 4.05 0.73
CA GLN A 193 -22.82 3.00 0.07
C GLN A 193 -22.12 3.52 -1.19
N ASN A 194 -22.79 4.40 -1.93
CA ASN A 194 -22.24 5.03 -3.14
C ASN A 194 -21.09 6.02 -2.86
N LYS A 195 -20.85 6.35 -1.58
CA LYS A 195 -19.82 7.29 -1.15
C LYS A 195 -18.65 6.59 -0.47
N LEU A 196 -18.66 5.26 -0.40
CA LEU A 196 -17.59 4.49 0.20
C LEU A 196 -16.27 4.69 -0.58
N PRO A 197 -15.17 5.06 0.10
CA PRO A 197 -13.86 5.17 -0.53
C PRO A 197 -13.29 3.81 -0.96
N ALA A 198 -13.73 2.73 -0.30
CA ALA A 198 -13.41 1.35 -0.61
C ALA A 198 -14.48 0.42 -0.03
N PRO A 199 -14.68 -0.78 -0.61
CA PRO A 199 -15.62 -1.76 -0.07
C PRO A 199 -15.11 -2.32 1.27
N PRO A 200 -15.86 -2.17 2.37
CA PRO A 200 -15.56 -2.85 3.63
C PRO A 200 -15.62 -4.36 3.44
N PHE A 201 -14.80 -5.10 4.19
CA PHE A 201 -14.79 -6.55 4.08
C PHE A 201 -16.12 -7.17 4.51
N GLY A 202 -16.72 -8.00 3.65
CA GLY A 202 -17.95 -8.72 3.97
C GLY A 202 -19.25 -7.95 3.75
N LEU A 203 -19.16 -6.75 3.14
CA LEU A 203 -20.25 -6.01 2.52
C LEU A 203 -20.11 -6.10 1.00
#